data_AF-A0A4Q0A1E8-F1
#
_entry.id   AF-A0A4Q0A1E8-F1
#
_cell.length_a   1.000
_cell.length_b   1.000
_cell.length_c   1.000
_cell.angle_alpha   90.00
_cell.angle_beta   90.00
_cell.angle_gamma   90.00
#
_symmetry.space_group_name_H-M   'P 1'
#
loop_
_entity.id
_entity.type
_entity.pdbx_description
1 polymer ?
#
loop_
_entity_poly.entity_id
_entity_poly.type
_entity_poly.pdbx_seq_one_letter_code
_entity_poly.pdbx_strand_id
1 'polypeptide(L)'
;MGHGPELLKKDPAFERWATMRETLHEHFRPTPRNMRIGLPILIGLPILGYFIADWTNNKIDIRGNRHGESFWVEDIKKREQKTKQESA
;
A
#
# COMPACT_ATOMS: atom_id res chain seq x y z
N MET A 1 -33.57 -28.11 12.31
CA MET A 1 -32.64 -26.94 12.36
C MET A 1 -32.31 -26.71 13.82
N GLY A 2 -31.03 -26.75 14.20
CA GLY A 2 -30.58 -27.07 15.55
C GLY A 2 -31.08 -26.14 16.66
N HIS A 3 -31.70 -26.72 17.69
CA HIS A 3 -32.10 -26.08 18.93
C HIS A 3 -31.04 -26.39 20.00
N GLY A 4 -29.85 -25.81 19.84
CA GLY A 4 -28.83 -25.82 20.89
C GLY A 4 -29.07 -24.66 21.87
N PRO A 5 -28.64 -24.77 23.13
CA PRO A 5 -28.73 -23.64 24.06
C PRO A 5 -27.99 -22.44 23.48
N GLU A 6 -28.62 -21.26 23.55
CA GLU A 6 -28.02 -20.02 23.06
C GLU A 6 -26.84 -19.65 23.97
N LEU A 7 -25.62 -20.03 23.55
CA LEU A 7 -24.38 -19.89 24.32
C LEU A 7 -23.93 -18.42 24.45
N LEU A 8 -24.46 -17.53 23.60
CA LEU A 8 -24.07 -16.13 23.52
C LEU A 8 -25.24 -15.25 23.93
N LYS A 9 -25.05 -14.45 24.99
CA LYS A 9 -26.00 -13.41 25.35
C LYS A 9 -25.98 -12.33 24.27
N LYS A 10 -27.01 -12.29 23.44
CA LYS A 10 -27.21 -11.23 22.45
C LYS A 10 -27.55 -9.93 23.15
N ASP A 11 -26.69 -8.94 22.95
CA ASP A 11 -26.96 -7.58 23.36
C ASP A 11 -27.43 -6.80 22.12
N PRO A 12 -28.65 -6.24 22.14
CA PRO A 12 -29.21 -5.52 21.00
C PRO A 12 -28.38 -4.30 20.59
N ALA A 13 -27.55 -3.73 21.49
CA ALA A 13 -26.68 -2.62 21.14
C ALA A 13 -25.54 -3.05 20.20
N PHE A 14 -24.94 -4.22 20.47
CA PHE A 14 -23.86 -4.74 19.64
C PHE A 14 -24.35 -5.19 18.26
N GLU A 15 -25.53 -5.83 18.19
CA GLU A 15 -26.13 -6.23 16.92
C GLU A 15 -26.43 -5.00 16.06
N ARG A 16 -27.06 -3.96 16.63
CA ARG A 16 -27.34 -2.71 15.91
C ARG A 16 -26.06 -2.04 15.41
N TRP A 17 -25.03 -1.98 16.23
CA TRP A 17 -23.75 -1.40 15.82
C TRP A 17 -23.08 -2.22 14.70
N ALA A 18 -23.13 -3.54 14.78
CA ALA A 18 -22.65 -4.42 13.71
C ALA A 18 -23.43 -4.14 12.41
N THR A 19 -24.76 -4.13 12.48
CA THR A 19 -25.63 -3.85 11.32
C THR A 19 -25.36 -2.46 10.73
N MET A 20 -25.12 -1.43 11.55
CA MET A 20 -24.79 -0.08 11.04
C MET A 20 -23.48 -0.07 10.23
N ARG A 21 -22.49 -0.89 10.60
CA ARG A 21 -21.22 -0.97 9.86
C ARG A 21 -21.31 -1.84 8.63
N GLU A 22 -22.14 -2.88 8.65
CA GLU A 22 -22.38 -3.73 7.49
C GLU A 22 -23.18 -3.00 6.41
N THR A 23 -24.21 -2.24 6.80
CA THR A 23 -25.12 -1.50 5.89
C THR A 23 -24.63 -0.07 5.56
N LEU A 24 -23.39 0.27 5.91
CA LEU A 24 -22.84 1.62 5.74
C LEU A 24 -22.81 2.05 4.26
N HIS A 25 -22.58 1.10 3.36
CA HIS A 25 -22.52 1.32 1.92
C HIS A 25 -23.89 1.69 1.31
N GLU A 26 -24.99 1.15 1.86
CA GLU A 26 -26.35 1.45 1.43
C GLU A 26 -26.75 2.90 1.73
N HIS A 27 -26.16 3.47 2.79
CA HIS A 27 -26.46 4.81 3.28
C HIS A 27 -25.44 5.86 2.85
N PHE A 28 -24.47 5.48 1.99
CA PHE A 28 -23.43 6.40 1.55
C PHE A 28 -24.02 7.55 0.71
N ARG A 29 -23.58 8.78 1.01
CA ARG A 29 -23.94 9.98 0.25
C ARG A 29 -22.69 10.70 -0.27
N PRO A 30 -22.63 11.01 -1.58
CA PRO A 30 -21.54 11.79 -2.16
C PRO A 30 -21.70 13.26 -1.77
N THR A 31 -21.27 13.59 -0.55
CA THR A 31 -21.19 14.99 -0.08
C THR A 31 -19.83 15.58 -0.45
N PRO A 32 -19.70 16.91 -0.60
CA PRO A 32 -18.41 17.54 -0.88
C PRO A 32 -17.31 17.16 0.11
N ARG A 33 -17.67 16.98 1.39
CA ARG A 33 -16.74 16.51 2.43
C ARG A 33 -16.26 15.08 2.17
N ASN A 34 -17.19 14.15 1.91
CA ASN A 34 -16.85 12.74 1.66
C ASN A 34 -16.05 12.58 0.38
N MET A 35 -16.38 13.32 -0.68
CA MET A 35 -15.67 13.28 -1.96
C MET A 35 -14.25 13.84 -1.84
N ARG A 36 -14.03 14.92 -1.08
CA ARG A 36 -12.68 15.47 -0.84
C ARG A 36 -11.75 14.51 -0.12
N ILE A 37 -12.27 13.59 0.67
CA ILE A 37 -11.48 12.57 1.39
C ILE A 37 -11.36 11.30 0.54
N GLY A 38 -12.47 10.84 -0.02
CA GLY A 38 -12.54 9.58 -0.77
C GLY A 38 -11.75 9.61 -2.07
N LEU A 39 -11.86 10.69 -2.86
CA LEU A 39 -11.20 10.76 -4.18
C LEU A 39 -9.66 10.71 -4.10
N PRO A 40 -8.99 11.49 -3.23
CA PRO A 40 -7.53 11.40 -3.11
C PRO A 40 -7.04 10.03 -2.64
N ILE A 41 -7.81 9.34 -1.81
CA ILE A 41 -7.42 8.00 -1.34
C ILE A 41 -7.64 6.98 -2.47
N LEU A 42 -8.79 7.00 -3.12
CA LEU A 42 -9.14 6.03 -4.15
C LEU A 42 -8.27 6.16 -5.40
N ILE A 43 -7.98 7.39 -5.83
CA ILE A 43 -7.29 7.67 -7.09
C ILE A 43 -5.88 8.21 -6.85
N GLY A 44 -5.74 9.14 -5.90
CA GLY A 44 -4.44 9.76 -5.61
C GLY A 44 -3.41 8.76 -5.08
N LEU A 45 -3.79 7.85 -4.19
CA LEU A 45 -2.87 6.85 -3.63
C LEU A 45 -2.29 5.89 -4.69
N PRO A 46 -3.09 5.23 -5.56
CA PRO A 46 -2.53 4.35 -6.58
C PRO A 46 -1.74 5.11 -7.66
N ILE A 47 -2.19 6.30 -8.07
CA ILE A 47 -1.44 7.12 -9.05
C ILE A 47 -0.09 7.53 -8.48
N LEU A 48 -0.06 8.04 -7.24
CA LEU A 48 1.18 8.44 -6.60
C LEU A 48 2.12 7.25 -6.39
N GLY A 49 1.57 6.11 -5.96
CA GLY A 49 2.33 4.87 -5.82
C GLY A 49 2.93 4.40 -7.14
N TYR A 50 2.15 4.40 -8.22
CA TYR A 50 2.63 4.05 -9.55
C TYR A 50 3.72 5.03 -10.04
N PHE A 51 3.51 6.33 -9.85
CA PHE A 51 4.48 7.34 -10.26
C PHE A 51 5.82 7.18 -9.54
N ILE A 52 5.80 6.93 -8.22
CA ILE A 52 7.01 6.66 -7.45
C ILE A 52 7.67 5.36 -7.91
N ALA A 53 6.88 4.31 -8.17
CA ALA A 53 7.40 3.05 -8.67
C ALA A 53 8.08 3.23 -10.04
N ASP A 54 7.47 3.95 -10.97
CA ASP A 54 8.05 4.23 -12.29
C ASP A 54 9.30 5.11 -12.19
N TRP A 55 9.27 6.14 -11.35
CA TRP A 55 10.42 7.01 -11.12
C TRP A 55 11.63 6.27 -10.53
N THR A 56 11.39 5.29 -9.65
CA THR A 56 12.44 4.48 -9.03
C THR A 56 12.79 3.23 -9.85
N ASN A 57 11.99 2.88 -10.86
CA ASN A 57 12.17 1.71 -11.69
C ASN A 57 13.55 1.74 -12.36
N ASN A 58 14.30 0.64 -12.26
CA ASN A 58 15.66 0.48 -12.79
C ASN A 58 16.74 1.45 -12.25
N LYS A 59 16.45 2.29 -11.26
CA LYS A 59 17.46 3.16 -10.63
C LYS A 59 18.13 2.50 -9.43
N ILE A 60 17.42 1.59 -8.77
CA ILE A 60 17.86 0.94 -7.54
C ILE A 60 18.07 -0.55 -7.83
N ASP A 61 19.27 -1.05 -7.56
CA ASP A 61 19.57 -2.47 -7.55
C ASP A 61 20.06 -2.88 -6.16
N ILE A 62 19.31 -3.76 -5.53
CA ILE A 62 19.59 -4.27 -4.17
C ILE A 62 20.13 -5.71 -4.25
N ARG A 63 20.16 -6.31 -5.45
CA ARG A 63 20.47 -7.72 -5.61
C ARG A 63 21.96 -7.96 -5.39
N GLY A 64 22.30 -8.67 -4.31
CA GLY A 64 23.67 -9.09 -4.03
C GLY A 64 24.62 -7.98 -3.57
N ASN A 65 24.10 -6.82 -3.19
CA ASN A 65 24.88 -5.68 -2.75
C ASN A 65 25.60 -5.97 -1.41
N ARG A 66 26.88 -5.64 -1.28
CA ARG A 66 27.66 -5.89 -0.05
C ARG A 66 27.53 -4.72 0.92
N HIS A 67 27.91 -4.95 2.18
CA HIS A 67 27.91 -3.89 3.19
C HIS A 67 28.82 -2.72 2.77
N GLY A 68 28.26 -1.51 2.75
CA GLY A 68 28.97 -0.28 2.33
C GLY A 68 28.93 0.00 0.81
N GLU A 69 28.27 -0.83 0.01
CA GLU A 69 28.11 -0.59 -1.43
C GLU A 69 26.84 0.23 -1.74
N SER A 70 26.91 1.04 -2.81
CA SER A 70 25.82 1.91 -3.25
C SER A 70 24.72 1.12 -3.95
N PHE A 71 23.45 1.39 -3.63
CA PHE A 71 22.29 0.77 -4.28
C PHE A 71 21.92 1.41 -5.63
N TRP A 72 22.48 2.58 -5.93
CA TRP A 72 22.18 3.29 -7.17
C TRP A 72 22.91 2.65 -8.36
N VAL A 73 22.16 2.30 -9.40
CA VAL A 73 22.69 1.62 -10.59
C VAL A 73 23.78 2.45 -11.30
N GLU A 74 23.67 3.78 -11.27
CA GLU A 74 24.67 4.68 -11.86
C GLU A 74 26.03 4.58 -11.17
N ASP A 75 26.06 4.45 -9.84
CA ASP A 75 27.28 4.34 -9.07
C ASP A 75 27.94 2.97 -9.26
N ILE A 76 27.14 1.91 -9.40
CA ILE A 76 27.60 0.56 -9.75
C ILE A 76 28.32 0.61 -11.12
N LYS A 77 27.70 1.19 -12.14
CA LYS A 77 28.30 1.31 -13.49
C LYS A 77 29.61 2.09 -13.49
N LYS A 78 29.70 3.18 -12.72
CA LYS A 78 30.95 3.97 -12.59
C LYS A 78 32.09 3.14 -11.98
N ARG A 79 31.80 2.34 -10.96
CA ARG A 79 32.78 1.43 -10.33
C ARG A 79 33.29 0.39 -11.33
N GLU A 80 32.39 -0.26 -12.07
CA GLU A 80 32.77 -1.25 -13.09
C GLU A 80 33.68 -0.66 -14.18
N GLN A 81 33.40 0.57 -14.63
CA GLN A 81 34.25 1.25 -15.60
C GLN A 81 35.64 1.55 -15.05
N LYS A 82 35.72 2.00 -13.80
CA LYS A 82 37.01 2.28 -13.14
C LYS A 82 37.86 1.00 -13.02
N THR A 83 37.27 -0.11 -12.59
CA THR A 83 37.98 -1.39 -12.48
C THR A 83 38.48 -1.88 -13.84
N LYS A 84 37.69 -1.72 -14.91
CA LYS A 84 38.11 -2.07 -16.28
C LYS A 84 39.29 -1.22 -16.77
N GLN A 85 39.35 0.06 -16.41
CA GLN A 85 40.46 0.95 -16.75
C GLN A 85 41.75 0.60 -16.00
N GLU A 86 41.65 0.15 -14.75
CA GLU A 86 42.82 -0.25 -13.94
C GLU A 86 43.39 -1.63 -14.34
N SER A 87 42.62 -2.43 -15.08
CA SER A 87 42.99 -3.79 -15.52
C SER A 87 43.52 -3.86 -16.96
N ALA A 88 43.50 -2.74 -17.69
CA ALA A 88 43.92 -2.61 -19.08
C ALA A 88 45.26 -1.88 -19.18
#